data_AF-A0A7J7CM93-F1
#
_entry.id   AF-A0A7J7CM93-F1
#
_cell.length_a   1.000
_cell.length_b   1.000
_cell.length_c   1.000
_cell.angle_alpha   90.00
_cell.angle_beta   90.00
_cell.angle_gamma   90.00
#
_symmetry.space_group_name_H-M   'P 1'
#
loop_
_entity.id
_entity.type
_entity.pdbx_description
1 polymer ?
#
loop_
_entity_poly.entity_id
_entity_poly.type
_entity_poly.pdbx_seq_one_letter_code
_entity_poly.pdbx_strand_id
1 'polypeptide(L)'
;MCISYANFFFKEKKIQQLNHELLKEVTVNSATVKYTHFLLATASGKFEGVKGTGKIATPFERTKVAAYTLGAMTPCMRLYAFMGKKFQTLLDPAEGYHP
;
A
#
# COMPACT_ATOMS: atom_id res chain seq x y z
N MET A 1 -28.10 0.07 -10.19
CA MET A 1 -27.06 -0.88 -9.68
C MET A 1 -26.02 -1.21 -10.75
N CYS A 2 -26.40 -1.54 -11.99
CA CYS A 2 -25.45 -1.98 -13.04
C CYS A 2 -24.46 -0.90 -13.54
N ILE A 3 -24.88 0.38 -13.59
CA ILE A 3 -24.02 1.48 -14.06
C ILE A 3 -22.85 1.75 -13.10
N SER A 4 -23.07 1.66 -11.78
CA SER A 4 -21.98 1.82 -10.79
C SER A 4 -20.96 0.68 -10.87
N TYR A 5 -21.39 -0.55 -11.13
CA TYR A 5 -20.49 -1.69 -11.34
C TYR A 5 -19.65 -1.54 -12.62
N ALA A 6 -20.26 -1.11 -13.73
CA ALA A 6 -19.55 -0.84 -14.98
C ALA A 6 -18.50 0.27 -14.81
N ASN A 7 -18.84 1.34 -14.09
CA ASN A 7 -17.90 2.43 -13.79
C ASN A 7 -16.77 2.00 -12.82
N PHE A 8 -17.07 1.16 -11.82
CA PHE A 8 -16.06 0.59 -10.93
C PHE A 8 -15.08 -0.30 -11.69
N PHE A 9 -15.60 -1.22 -12.52
CA PHE A 9 -14.79 -2.13 -13.33
C PHE A 9 -13.94 -1.39 -14.37
N PHE A 10 -14.49 -0.35 -15.00
CA PHE A 10 -13.76 0.49 -15.95
C PHE A 10 -12.63 1.29 -15.26
N LYS A 11 -12.88 1.79 -14.05
CA LYS A 11 -11.87 2.48 -13.24
C LYS A 11 -10.74 1.53 -12.83
N GLU A 12 -11.05 0.31 -12.41
CA GLU A 12 -10.02 -0.70 -12.11
C GLU A 12 -9.20 -1.06 -13.37
N LYS A 13 -9.85 -1.26 -14.52
CA LYS A 13 -9.15 -1.58 -15.77
C LYS A 13 -8.17 -0.48 -16.18
N LYS A 14 -8.56 0.79 -16.02
CA LYS A 14 -7.71 1.96 -16.31
C LYS A 14 -6.55 2.09 -15.33
N ILE A 15 -6.76 1.77 -14.05
CA ILE A 15 -5.69 1.72 -13.03
C ILE A 15 -4.69 0.62 -13.35
N GLN A 16 -5.16 -0.59 -13.73
CA GLN A 16 -4.28 -1.71 -14.09
C GLN A 16 -3.45 -1.40 -15.35
N GLN A 17 -4.05 -0.75 -16.35
CA GLN A 17 -3.36 -0.36 -17.57
C GLN A 17 -2.30 0.72 -17.33
N LEU A 18 -2.64 1.76 -16.56
CA LEU A 18 -1.69 2.78 -16.13
C LEU A 18 -0.54 2.18 -15.30
N ASN A 19 -0.84 1.22 -14.41
CA ASN A 19 0.17 0.53 -13.61
C ASN A 19 1.11 -0.32 -14.47
N HIS A 20 0.59 -1.05 -15.46
CA HIS A 20 1.41 -1.88 -16.35
C HIS A 20 2.33 -1.05 -17.26
N GLU A 21 1.88 0.12 -17.72
CA GLU A 21 2.73 1.06 -18.47
C GLU A 21 3.80 1.69 -17.58
N LEU A 22 3.45 2.10 -16.36
CA LEU A 22 4.40 2.66 -15.40
C LEU A 22 5.48 1.65 -14.99
N LEU A 23 5.10 0.38 -14.79
CA LEU A 23 6.03 -0.68 -14.40
C LEU A 23 7.02 -1.09 -15.51
N LYS A 24 6.73 -0.79 -16.77
CA LYS A 24 7.65 -1.04 -17.89
C LYS A 24 8.78 -0.02 -17.98
N GLU A 25 8.57 1.19 -17.47
CA GLU A 25 9.53 2.30 -17.58
C GLU A 25 10.29 2.60 -16.28
N VAL A 26 9.78 2.16 -15.12
CA VAL A 26 10.37 2.49 -13.83
C VAL A 26 11.46 1.50 -13.45
N THR A 27 12.72 1.95 -13.51
CA THR A 27 13.81 1.32 -12.75
C THR A 27 13.51 1.45 -11.26
N VAL A 28 13.27 0.32 -10.60
CA VAL A 28 12.93 0.30 -9.17
C VAL A 28 14.13 0.81 -8.37
N ASN A 29 13.96 1.93 -7.69
CA ASN A 29 15.04 2.51 -6.90
C ASN A 29 15.46 1.59 -5.75
N SER A 30 16.71 1.73 -5.29
CA SER A 30 17.29 0.89 -4.23
C SER A 30 16.48 0.93 -2.92
N ALA A 31 15.89 2.07 -2.56
CA ALA A 31 15.08 2.20 -1.35
C ALA A 31 13.77 1.39 -1.46
N THR A 32 13.11 1.39 -2.62
CA THR A 32 11.93 0.58 -2.90
C THR A 32 12.26 -0.91 -2.82
N VAL A 33 13.39 -1.35 -3.38
CA VAL A 33 13.85 -2.74 -3.26
C VAL A 33 14.06 -3.13 -1.79
N LYS A 34 14.78 -2.31 -1.02
CA LYS A 34 15.01 -2.54 0.42
C LYS A 34 13.71 -2.59 1.22
N TYR A 35 12.78 -1.69 0.93
CA TYR A 35 11.47 -1.66 1.59
C TYR A 35 10.65 -2.90 1.29
N THR A 36 10.61 -3.36 0.04
CA THR A 36 9.94 -4.61 -0.34
C THR A 36 10.56 -5.81 0.37
N HIS A 37 11.90 -5.89 0.43
CA HIS A 37 12.58 -6.95 1.18
C HIS A 37 12.25 -6.91 2.67
N PHE A 38 12.22 -5.72 3.28
CA PHE A 38 11.83 -5.55 4.67
C PHE A 38 10.39 -6.02 4.92
N LEU A 39 9.44 -5.65 4.07
CA LEU A 39 8.04 -6.10 4.19
C LEU A 39 7.92 -7.62 4.05
N LEU A 40 8.60 -8.23 3.07
CA LEU A 40 8.60 -9.67 2.85
C LEU A 40 9.22 -10.42 4.03
N ALA A 41 10.34 -9.93 4.57
CA ALA A 41 10.97 -10.52 5.76
C ALA A 41 10.05 -10.42 6.98
N THR A 42 9.42 -9.26 7.18
CA THR A 42 8.48 -9.02 8.28
C THR A 42 7.26 -9.94 8.18
N ALA A 43 6.63 -10.04 7.01
CA ALA A 43 5.49 -10.95 6.77
C ALA A 43 5.86 -12.43 6.88
N SER A 44 7.10 -12.80 6.55
CA SER A 44 7.61 -14.16 6.72
C SER A 44 7.99 -14.48 8.17
N GLY A 45 7.89 -13.52 9.09
CA GLY A 45 8.34 -13.67 10.48
C GLY A 45 9.85 -13.81 10.65
N LYS A 46 10.64 -13.46 9.62
CA LYS A 46 12.11 -13.44 9.68
C LYS A 46 12.58 -12.11 10.26
N PHE A 47 12.37 -11.91 11.56
CA PHE A 47 12.98 -10.81 12.31
C PHE A 47 14.09 -11.36 13.20
N GLU A 48 15.23 -10.65 13.29
CA GLU A 48 16.36 -11.01 14.15
C GLU A 48 15.85 -11.16 15.60
N GLY A 49 15.73 -12.41 16.07
CA GLY A 49 15.22 -12.70 17.42
C GLY A 49 14.37 -13.96 17.54
N VAL A 50 13.79 -14.49 16.46
CA VAL A 50 13.10 -15.81 16.50
C VAL A 50 14.12 -16.91 16.22
N LYS A 51 14.79 -17.38 17.27
CA LYS A 51 15.57 -18.62 17.25
C LYS A 51 14.61 -19.80 17.10
N GLY A 52 14.25 -20.14 15.86
CA GLY A 52 13.39 -21.30 15.59
C GLY A 52 13.20 -21.52 14.10
N THR A 53 14.04 -22.34 13.51
CA THR A 53 14.03 -22.76 12.09
C THR A 53 12.87 -23.69 11.71
N GLY A 54 11.70 -23.58 12.36
CA GLY A 54 10.62 -24.54 12.14
C GLY A 54 9.24 -24.00 12.45
N LYS A 55 8.63 -23.31 11.47
CA LYS A 55 7.22 -22.87 11.47
C LYS A 55 6.88 -21.88 12.59
N ILE A 56 6.06 -20.89 12.29
CA ILE A 56 5.41 -20.09 13.32
C ILE A 56 4.46 -21.05 14.07
N ALA A 57 4.96 -21.62 15.16
CA ALA A 57 4.43 -22.85 15.72
C ALA A 57 3.25 -22.55 16.63
N THR A 58 3.30 -21.41 17.33
CA THR A 58 2.25 -21.01 18.27
C THR A 58 1.34 -19.92 17.69
N PRO A 59 0.05 -19.90 18.07
CA PRO A 59 -0.86 -18.81 17.70
C PRO A 59 -0.33 -17.41 18.06
N PHE A 60 0.37 -17.30 19.20
CA PHE A 60 0.95 -16.04 19.68
C PHE A 60 2.02 -15.46 18.74
N GLU A 61 2.93 -16.31 18.25
CA GLU A 61 3.95 -15.88 17.29
C GLU A 61 3.32 -15.44 15.95
N ARG A 62 2.23 -16.09 15.53
CA ARG A 62 1.48 -15.67 14.32
C ARG A 62 0.87 -14.29 14.50
N THR A 63 0.29 -14.02 15.66
CA THR A 63 -0.24 -12.70 16.00
C THR A 63 0.84 -11.63 15.98
N LYS A 64 2.04 -11.93 16.50
CA LYS A 64 3.17 -10.99 16.46
C LYS A 64 3.60 -10.66 15.03
N VAL A 65 3.73 -11.67 14.18
CA VAL A 65 4.05 -11.47 12.75
C VAL A 65 2.99 -10.62 12.07
N ALA A 66 1.70 -10.94 12.26
CA ALA A 66 0.61 -10.17 11.70
C ALA A 66 0.61 -8.70 12.17
N ALA A 67 0.78 -8.46 13.48
CA ALA A 67 0.84 -7.12 14.04
C ALA A 67 2.02 -6.32 13.48
N TYR A 68 3.19 -6.96 13.31
CA TYR A 68 4.38 -6.31 12.75
C TYR A 68 4.22 -6.01 11.26
N THR A 69 3.60 -6.90 10.48
CA THR A 69 3.27 -6.64 9.07
C THR A 69 2.34 -5.45 8.93
N LEU A 70 1.26 -5.41 9.72
CA LEU A 70 0.33 -4.28 9.72
C LEU A 70 1.01 -2.97 10.15
N GLY A 71 1.87 -3.04 11.18
CA GLY A 71 2.68 -1.91 11.64
C GLY A 71 3.62 -1.40 10.55
N ALA A 72 4.31 -2.29 9.84
CA ALA A 72 5.22 -1.96 8.75
C ALA A 72 4.51 -1.33 7.54
N MET A 73 3.25 -1.69 7.26
CA MET A 73 2.44 -1.11 6.18
C MET A 73 1.71 0.20 6.58
N THR A 74 1.56 0.48 7.88
CA THR A 74 0.84 1.65 8.37
C THR A 74 1.36 2.99 7.82
N PRO A 75 2.69 3.23 7.68
CA PRO A 75 3.21 4.49 7.14
C PRO A 75 2.72 4.79 5.73
N CYS A 76 2.72 3.81 4.81
CA CYS A 76 2.30 4.06 3.44
C CYS A 76 0.78 4.31 3.34
N MET A 77 -0.03 3.56 4.10
CA MET A 77 -1.48 3.80 4.16
C MET A 77 -1.80 5.20 4.70
N ARG A 78 -1.12 5.62 5.77
CA ARG A 78 -1.30 6.96 6.36
C ARG A 78 -0.85 8.06 5.40
N LEU A 79 0.27 7.88 4.72
CA LEU A 79 0.79 8.83 3.74
C LEU A 79 -0.17 9.00 2.56
N TYR A 80 -0.68 7.90 1.99
CA TYR A 80 -1.64 7.98 0.89
C TYR A 80 -2.96 8.64 1.30
N ALA A 81 -3.47 8.34 2.50
CA ALA A 81 -4.66 9.01 3.02
C ALA A 81 -4.43 10.52 3.20
N PHE A 82 -3.27 10.92 3.71
CA PHE A 82 -2.91 12.32 3.87
C PHE A 82 -2.80 13.04 2.52
N MET A 83 -2.09 12.46 1.55
CA MET A 83 -1.94 13.05 0.22
C MET A 83 -3.30 13.15 -0.49
N GLY A 84 -4.14 12.11 -0.40
CA GLY A 84 -5.49 12.13 -0.98
C GLY A 84 -6.33 13.30 -0.45
N LYS A 85 -6.30 13.56 0.86
CA LYS A 85 -6.99 14.72 1.46
C LYS A 85 -6.44 16.05 0.94
N LYS A 86 -5.12 16.17 0.82
CA LYS A 86 -4.47 17.39 0.30
C LYS A 86 -4.82 17.62 -1.16
N PHE A 87 -4.80 16.59 -2.00
CA PHE A 87 -5.21 16.71 -3.40
C PHE A 87 -6.68 17.08 -3.54
N GLN A 88 -7.57 16.53 -2.71
CA GLN A 88 -8.97 16.96 -2.68
C GLN A 88 -9.10 18.47 -2.37
N THR A 89 -8.33 18.99 -1.41
CA THR A 89 -8.33 20.43 -1.08
C THR A 89 -7.83 21.29 -2.25
N LEU A 90 -6.89 20.80 -3.05
CA LEU A 90 -6.36 21.53 -4.22
C LEU A 90 -7.28 21.47 -5.44
N LEU A 91 -8.10 20.42 -5.55
CA LEU A 91 -9.03 20.20 -6.66
C LEU A 91 -10.41 20.78 -6.39
N ASP A 92 -10.73 21.10 -5.14
CA ASP A 92 -11.94 21.84 -4.80
C ASP A 92 -11.80 23.23 -5.42
N PRO A 93 -12.58 23.58 -6.47
CA PRO A 93 -12.57 24.93 -6.97
C PRO A 93 -13.09 25.77 -5.82
N ALA A 94 -12.19 26.52 -5.15
CA ALA A 94 -12.61 27.54 -4.21
C ALA A 94 -13.73 28.30 -4.91
N GLU A 95 -14.95 28.21 -4.37
CA GLU A 95 -16.09 28.93 -4.92
C GLU A 95 -15.69 30.39 -4.97
N GLY A 96 -15.29 30.81 -6.16
CA GLY A 96 -14.90 32.15 -6.49
C GLY A 96 -16.15 32.98 -6.51
N TYR A 97 -16.61 33.36 -5.32
CA TYR A 97 -17.37 34.59 -5.13
C TYR A 97 -16.39 35.73 -5.42
N HIS A 98 -16.15 35.97 -6.70
CA HIS A 98 -15.68 37.27 -7.17
C HIS A 98 -16.91 38.21 -7.15
N PRO A 99 -16.83 39.37 -6.48
CA PRO A 99 -17.89 40.37 -6.51
C PRO A 99 -18.15 40.94 -7.91
#